data_AF-A0A811PBQ1-F1
#
_entry.id   AF-A0A811PBQ1-F1
#
_cell.length_a   1.000
_cell.length_b   1.000
_cell.length_c   1.000
_cell.angle_alpha   90.00
_cell.angle_beta   90.00
_cell.angle_gamma   90.00
#
_symmetry.space_group_name_H-M   'P 1'
#
loop_
_entity.id
_entity.type
_entity.pdbx_description
1 polymer ?
#
loop_
_entity_poly.entity_id
_entity_poly.type
_entity_poly.pdbx_seq_one_letter_code
_entity_poly.pdbx_strand_id
1 'polypeptide(L)'
;MSHQKRDSETGEWPTAMQVWRATYQKADGTWSIPTGGEIMPNHSRCVGIRVVNRVAEERIRLQAQIEASEQHEATARARADAAEQRVEAAEQQAQALEGQVSVVVETNAQLQEEQQSQRDELSSLCQAQSGEVARLVREQLDHQMAELFERIGASRPPAS
;
A
#
# COMPACT_ATOMS: atom_id res chain seq x y z
N MET A 1 17.85 64.92 -21.28
CA MET A 1 17.40 66.04 -20.43
C MET A 1 15.89 66.12 -20.53
N SER A 2 15.21 65.59 -19.53
CA SER A 2 13.75 65.45 -19.45
C SER A 2 13.15 66.80 -19.09
N HIS A 3 12.60 67.53 -20.06
CA HIS A 3 11.95 68.80 -19.79
C HIS A 3 10.62 68.56 -19.08
N GLN A 4 10.60 68.88 -17.79
CA GLN A 4 9.47 68.84 -16.88
C GLN A 4 8.38 69.81 -17.39
N LYS A 5 7.39 69.29 -18.13
CA LYS A 5 6.23 70.04 -18.64
C LYS A 5 5.15 70.20 -17.56
N ARG A 6 5.50 70.79 -16.42
CA ARG A 6 4.48 71.34 -15.51
C ARG A 6 4.38 72.83 -15.77
N ASP A 7 3.17 73.36 -15.64
CA ASP A 7 2.97 74.80 -15.63
C ASP A 7 3.79 75.39 -14.47
N SER A 8 4.72 76.31 -14.77
CA SER A 8 5.66 76.84 -13.78
C SER A 8 5.00 77.77 -12.76
N GLU A 9 3.79 78.26 -13.03
CA GLU A 9 3.07 79.19 -12.17
C GLU A 9 2.03 78.49 -11.28
N THR A 10 1.40 77.43 -11.79
CA THR A 10 0.33 76.71 -11.06
C THR A 10 0.73 75.31 -10.60
N GLY A 11 1.81 74.73 -11.13
CA GLY A 11 2.26 73.37 -10.80
C GLY A 11 1.34 72.26 -11.32
N GLU A 12 0.26 72.61 -11.99
CA GLU A 12 -0.71 71.69 -12.56
C GLU A 12 -0.17 70.99 -13.81
N TRP A 13 -0.68 69.79 -14.05
CA TRP A 13 -0.37 69.06 -15.27
C TRP A 13 -1.14 69.68 -16.43
N PRO A 14 -0.47 70.03 -17.55
CA PRO A 14 -1.17 70.52 -18.73
C PRO A 14 -2.18 69.48 -19.19
N THR A 15 -3.38 69.94 -19.52
CA THR A 15 -4.42 69.07 -20.04
C THR A 15 -3.95 68.40 -21.33
N ALA A 16 -4.45 67.19 -21.59
CA ALA A 16 -4.13 66.45 -22.81
C ALA A 16 -4.29 67.31 -24.08
N MET A 17 -5.28 68.21 -24.08
CA MET A 17 -5.54 69.13 -25.17
C MET A 17 -4.47 70.22 -25.33
N GLN A 18 -3.91 70.76 -24.24
CA GLN A 18 -2.80 71.72 -24.27
C GLN A 18 -1.52 71.06 -24.79
N VAL A 19 -1.23 69.85 -24.33
CA VAL A 19 -0.09 69.06 -24.83
C VAL A 19 -0.27 68.77 -26.32
N TRP A 20 -1.48 68.46 -26.76
CA TRP A 20 -1.80 68.20 -28.15
C TRP A 20 -1.60 69.43 -29.04
N ARG A 21 -2.06 70.63 -28.64
CA ARG A 21 -1.78 71.85 -29.43
C ARG A 21 -0.31 72.19 -29.47
N ALA A 22 0.41 72.08 -28.35
CA ALA A 22 1.84 72.36 -28.31
C ALA A 22 2.65 71.42 -29.22
N THR A 23 2.12 70.22 -29.49
CA THR A 23 2.81 69.21 -30.32
C THR A 23 2.45 69.34 -31.80
N TYR A 24 1.20 69.71 -32.11
CA TYR A 24 0.68 69.63 -33.47
C TYR A 24 0.23 70.97 -34.07
N GLN A 25 0.05 72.02 -33.28
CA GLN A 25 -0.35 73.33 -33.80
C GLN A 25 0.88 74.17 -34.17
N LYS A 26 0.94 74.63 -35.43
CA LYS A 26 1.99 75.54 -35.93
C LYS A 26 1.75 76.97 -35.45
N ALA A 27 2.80 77.79 -35.55
CA ALA A 27 2.76 79.21 -35.14
C ALA A 27 1.75 80.06 -35.94
N ASP A 28 1.37 79.62 -37.14
CA ASP A 28 0.34 80.25 -37.98
C ASP A 28 -1.10 79.80 -37.64
N GLY A 29 -1.26 78.96 -36.60
CA GLY A 29 -2.54 78.42 -36.17
C GLY A 29 -2.95 77.13 -36.88
N THR A 30 -2.21 76.68 -37.90
CA THR A 30 -2.52 75.49 -38.69
C THR A 30 -2.13 74.21 -37.94
N TRP A 31 -2.98 73.19 -38.01
CA TRP A 31 -2.69 71.90 -37.42
C TRP A 31 -1.82 71.03 -38.33
N SER A 32 -0.74 70.50 -37.78
CA SER A 32 0.11 69.46 -38.35
C SER A 32 -0.31 68.13 -37.76
N ILE A 33 -1.36 67.55 -38.32
CA ILE A 33 -1.77 66.20 -37.95
C ILE A 33 -0.82 65.24 -38.69
N PRO A 34 -0.06 64.38 -37.99
CA PRO A 34 0.72 63.34 -38.64
C PRO A 34 -0.22 62.48 -39.48
N THR A 35 0.08 62.31 -40.77
CA THR A 35 -0.67 61.38 -41.61
C THR A 35 -0.47 59.96 -41.08
N GLY A 36 -1.47 59.09 -41.25
CA GLY A 36 -1.49 57.73 -40.67
C GLY A 36 -0.24 56.88 -40.96
N GLY A 37 0.58 57.25 -41.96
CA GLY A 37 1.89 56.64 -42.24
C GLY A 37 2.96 56.87 -41.16
N GLU A 38 2.92 57.98 -40.42
CA GLU A 38 3.89 58.28 -39.35
C GLU A 38 3.53 57.60 -38.01
N ILE A 39 2.26 57.27 -37.82
CA ILE A 39 1.75 56.68 -36.56
C ILE A 39 1.85 55.15 -36.56
N MET A 40 1.99 54.49 -37.72
CA MET A 40 1.80 53.04 -37.87
C MET A 40 3.01 52.22 -38.36
N PRO A 41 4.26 52.41 -37.86
CA PRO A 41 5.35 51.50 -38.25
C PRO A 41 5.11 50.06 -37.75
N ASN A 42 4.44 49.88 -36.61
CA ASN A 42 4.19 48.55 -36.02
C ASN A 42 2.91 47.86 -36.55
N HIS A 43 1.91 48.64 -36.97
CA HIS A 43 0.67 48.10 -37.55
C HIS A 43 0.90 47.59 -38.98
N SER A 44 1.68 48.32 -39.80
CA SER A 44 2.05 47.88 -41.15
C SER A 44 2.99 46.66 -41.17
N ARG A 45 3.69 46.37 -40.07
CA ARG A 45 4.57 45.19 -39.95
C ARG A 45 3.89 43.96 -39.35
N CYS A 46 2.58 44.01 -39.09
CA CYS A 46 1.80 42.90 -38.51
C CYS A 46 2.39 42.30 -37.22
N VAL A 47 3.22 43.05 -36.49
CA VAL A 47 3.99 42.52 -35.35
C VAL A 47 3.05 42.03 -34.23
N GLY A 48 1.95 42.75 -33.98
CA GLY A 48 0.94 42.34 -33.00
C GLY A 48 0.26 41.01 -33.33
N ILE A 49 -0.02 40.73 -34.61
CA ILE A 49 -0.65 39.48 -35.05
C ILE A 49 0.29 38.29 -34.81
N ARG A 50 1.60 38.45 -35.10
CA ARG A 50 2.59 37.39 -34.87
C ARG A 50 2.75 37.05 -33.38
N VAL A 51 2.69 38.06 -32.51
CA VAL A 51 2.78 37.86 -31.06
C VAL A 51 1.54 37.13 -30.54
N VAL A 52 0.34 37.52 -30.99
CA VAL A 52 -0.92 36.85 -30.59
C VAL A 52 -0.96 35.40 -31.07
N ASN A 53 -0.56 35.13 -32.32
CA ASN A 53 -0.49 33.77 -32.84
C ASN A 53 0.47 32.88 -32.03
N ARG A 54 1.65 33.40 -31.68
CA ARG A 54 2.60 32.67 -30.83
C ARG A 54 2.01 32.35 -29.45
N VAL A 55 1.31 33.31 -28.83
CA VAL A 55 0.65 33.08 -27.53
C VAL A 55 -0.49 32.05 -27.65
N ALA A 56 -1.23 32.08 -28.76
CA ALA A 56 -2.28 31.09 -29.01
C ALA A 56 -1.71 29.68 -29.19
N GLU A 57 -0.62 29.54 -29.94
CA GLU A 57 0.10 28.26 -30.13
C GLU A 57 0.64 27.72 -28.80
N GLU A 58 1.30 28.56 -27.99
CA GLU A 58 1.81 28.15 -26.68
C GLU A 58 0.67 27.78 -25.71
N ARG A 59 -0.47 28.49 -25.76
CA ARG A 59 -1.65 28.11 -24.97
C ARG A 59 -2.18 26.73 -25.38
N ILE A 60 -2.26 26.42 -26.67
CA ILE A 60 -2.68 25.09 -27.15
C ILE A 60 -1.70 24.01 -26.68
N ARG A 61 -0.40 24.29 -26.77
CA ARG A 61 0.66 23.37 -26.32
C ARG A 61 0.57 23.09 -24.82
N LEU A 62 0.44 24.14 -24.00
CA LEU A 62 0.33 24.01 -22.55
C LEU A 62 -0.97 23.30 -22.15
N GLN A 63 -2.07 23.59 -22.83
CA GLN A 63 -3.34 22.91 -22.61
C GLN A 63 -3.20 21.39 -22.86
N ALA A 64 -2.59 21.00 -23.98
CA ALA A 64 -2.33 19.59 -24.28
C ALA A 64 -1.41 18.93 -23.24
N GLN A 65 -0.44 19.68 -22.69
CA GLN A 65 0.43 19.18 -21.62
C GLN A 65 -0.32 18.98 -20.30
N ILE A 66 -1.23 19.89 -19.94
CA ILE A 66 -2.08 19.77 -18.75
C ILE A 66 -2.96 18.54 -18.87
N GLU A 67 -3.66 18.37 -20.00
CA GLU A 67 -4.53 17.22 -20.25
C GLU A 67 -3.75 15.89 -20.18
N ALA A 68 -2.54 15.85 -20.76
CA ALA A 68 -1.68 14.68 -20.66
C ALA A 68 -1.25 14.38 -19.20
N SER A 69 -0.96 15.43 -18.41
CA SER A 69 -0.61 15.30 -16.99
C SER A 69 -1.80 14.80 -16.17
N GLU A 70 -2.98 15.38 -16.37
CA GLU A 70 -4.21 14.96 -15.68
C GLU A 70 -4.56 13.50 -16.00
N GLN A 71 -4.43 13.09 -17.26
CA GLN A 71 -4.64 11.71 -17.66
C GLN A 71 -3.62 10.76 -17.00
N HIS A 72 -2.36 11.19 -16.90
CA HIS A 72 -1.32 10.43 -16.22
C HIS A 72 -1.61 10.27 -14.73
N GLU A 73 -2.00 11.35 -14.05
CA GLU A 73 -2.40 11.34 -12.64
C GLU A 73 -3.63 10.45 -12.41
N ALA A 74 -4.65 10.54 -13.26
CA ALA A 74 -5.84 9.67 -13.17
C ALA A 74 -5.45 8.19 -13.32
N THR A 75 -4.54 7.88 -14.26
CA THR A 75 -4.02 6.52 -14.44
C THR A 75 -3.22 6.05 -13.23
N ALA A 76 -2.40 6.92 -12.63
CA ALA A 76 -1.63 6.60 -11.44
C ALA A 76 -2.53 6.35 -10.23
N ARG A 77 -3.58 7.16 -10.04
CA ARG A 77 -4.58 6.96 -8.97
C ARG A 77 -5.32 5.64 -9.14
N ALA A 78 -5.84 5.35 -10.34
CA ALA A 78 -6.51 4.08 -10.61
C ALA A 78 -5.60 2.86 -10.35
N ARG A 79 -4.29 2.99 -10.60
CA ARG A 79 -3.30 1.95 -10.27
C ARG A 79 -3.06 1.82 -8.78
N ALA A 80 -3.04 2.93 -8.04
CA ALA A 80 -2.93 2.92 -6.58
C ALA A 80 -4.16 2.25 -5.95
N ASP A 81 -5.36 2.63 -6.34
CA ASP A 81 -6.61 2.03 -5.86
C ASP A 81 -6.65 0.52 -6.14
N ALA A 82 -6.24 0.11 -7.35
CA ALA A 82 -6.16 -1.30 -7.72
C ALA A 82 -5.07 -2.06 -6.94
N ALA A 83 -3.99 -1.39 -6.53
CA ALA A 83 -2.95 -1.98 -5.69
C ALA A 83 -3.43 -2.14 -4.25
N GLU A 84 -4.12 -1.15 -3.69
CA GLU A 84 -4.75 -1.22 -2.36
C GLU A 84 -5.75 -2.39 -2.28
N GLN A 85 -6.65 -2.51 -3.26
CA GLN A 85 -7.60 -3.64 -3.33
C GLN A 85 -6.91 -5.00 -3.38
N ARG A 86 -5.75 -5.09 -4.04
CA ARG A 86 -4.97 -6.34 -4.08
C ARG A 86 -4.33 -6.66 -2.74
N VAL A 87 -3.85 -5.65 -2.02
CA VAL A 87 -3.32 -5.83 -0.67
C VAL A 87 -4.43 -6.30 0.27
N GLU A 88 -5.59 -5.64 0.26
CA GLU A 88 -6.74 -6.06 1.07
C GLU A 88 -7.19 -7.50 0.75
N ALA A 89 -7.27 -7.86 -0.53
CA ALA A 89 -7.61 -9.23 -0.93
C ALA A 89 -6.57 -10.25 -0.46
N ALA A 90 -5.28 -9.91 -0.51
CA ALA A 90 -4.20 -10.77 -0.02
C ALA A 90 -4.25 -10.92 1.51
N GLU A 91 -4.57 -9.85 2.24
CA GLU A 91 -4.74 -9.89 3.70
C GLU A 91 -5.93 -10.77 4.11
N GLN A 92 -7.08 -10.65 3.42
CA GLN A 92 -8.23 -11.52 3.66
C GLN A 92 -7.89 -12.98 3.39
N GLN A 93 -7.14 -13.26 2.32
CA GLN A 93 -6.69 -14.61 2.03
C GLN A 93 -5.73 -15.12 3.11
N ALA A 94 -4.82 -14.29 3.60
CA ALA A 94 -3.91 -14.65 4.69
C ALA A 94 -4.66 -14.98 5.98
N GLN A 95 -5.65 -14.17 6.36
CA GLN A 95 -6.51 -14.42 7.52
C GLN A 95 -7.32 -15.72 7.38
N ALA A 96 -7.84 -16.00 6.19
CA ALA A 96 -8.56 -17.25 5.93
C ALA A 96 -7.64 -18.48 6.05
N LEU A 97 -6.39 -18.38 5.58
CA LEU A 97 -5.39 -19.44 5.75
C LEU A 97 -4.97 -19.59 7.21
N GLU A 98 -4.79 -18.49 7.94
CA GLU A 98 -4.49 -18.51 9.37
C GLU A 98 -5.60 -19.22 10.17
N GLY A 99 -6.87 -18.93 9.87
CA GLY A 99 -8.00 -19.63 10.47
C GLY A 99 -7.98 -21.14 10.19
N GLN A 100 -7.69 -21.55 8.96
CA GLN A 100 -7.56 -22.97 8.62
C GLN A 100 -6.37 -23.64 9.33
N VAL A 101 -5.22 -22.98 9.38
CA VAL A 101 -4.03 -23.47 10.09
C VAL A 101 -4.34 -23.62 11.58
N SER A 102 -5.06 -22.66 12.18
CA SER A 102 -5.49 -22.76 13.58
C SER A 102 -6.35 -24.01 13.83
N VAL A 103 -7.33 -24.28 12.96
CA VAL A 103 -8.18 -25.48 13.06
C VAL A 103 -7.35 -26.76 12.92
N VAL A 104 -6.41 -26.79 11.97
CA VAL A 104 -5.53 -27.95 11.77
C VAL A 104 -4.60 -28.17 12.97
N VAL A 105 -4.08 -27.09 13.57
CA VAL A 105 -3.24 -27.18 14.78
C VAL A 105 -4.05 -27.73 15.95
N GLU A 106 -5.27 -27.23 16.15
CA GLU A 106 -6.15 -27.70 17.24
C GLU A 106 -6.54 -29.17 17.07
N THR A 107 -6.97 -29.57 15.86
CA THR A 107 -7.33 -30.97 15.56
C THR A 107 -6.14 -31.92 15.66
N ASN A 108 -4.93 -31.47 15.26
CA ASN A 108 -3.71 -32.26 15.46
C ASN A 108 -3.35 -32.43 16.95
N ALA A 109 -3.53 -31.39 17.77
CA ALA A 109 -3.29 -31.50 19.21
C ALA A 109 -4.25 -32.51 19.86
N GLN A 110 -5.54 -32.44 19.53
CA GLN A 110 -6.55 -33.40 20.00
C GLN A 110 -6.20 -34.83 19.57
N LEU A 111 -5.82 -35.04 18.31
CA LEU A 111 -5.43 -36.36 17.82
C LEU A 111 -4.18 -36.89 18.53
N GLN A 112 -3.21 -36.03 18.85
CA GLN A 112 -2.03 -36.42 19.62
C GLN A 112 -2.40 -36.86 21.05
N GLU A 113 -3.31 -36.16 21.71
CA GLU A 113 -3.82 -36.54 23.03
C GLU A 113 -4.55 -37.90 22.98
N GLU A 114 -5.40 -38.12 21.98
CA GLU A 114 -6.08 -39.41 21.78
C GLU A 114 -5.08 -40.56 21.54
N GLN A 115 -4.09 -40.34 20.67
CA GLN A 115 -3.05 -41.34 20.41
C GLN A 115 -2.22 -41.66 21.66
N GLN A 116 -1.94 -40.66 22.49
CA GLN A 116 -1.22 -40.86 23.74
C GLN A 116 -2.08 -41.64 24.75
N SER A 117 -3.35 -41.29 24.90
CA SER A 117 -4.30 -42.03 25.74
C SER A 117 -4.37 -43.51 25.34
N GLN A 118 -4.51 -43.79 24.05
CA GLN A 118 -4.55 -45.16 23.54
C GLN A 118 -3.26 -45.93 23.84
N ARG A 119 -2.09 -45.30 23.72
CA ARG A 119 -0.81 -45.92 24.08
C ARG A 119 -0.73 -46.24 25.57
N ASP A 120 -1.19 -45.33 26.41
CA ASP A 120 -1.16 -45.50 27.86
C ASP A 120 -2.14 -46.60 28.32
N GLU A 121 -3.31 -46.69 27.68
CA GLU A 121 -4.27 -47.78 27.88
C GLU A 121 -3.68 -49.15 27.48
N LEU A 122 -3.09 -49.24 26.27
CA LEU A 122 -2.46 -50.48 25.81
C LEU A 122 -1.28 -50.88 26.70
N SER A 123 -0.45 -49.93 27.11
CA SER A 123 0.66 -50.17 28.03
C SER A 123 0.15 -50.71 29.37
N SER A 124 -0.92 -50.11 29.91
CA SER A 124 -1.54 -50.55 31.15
C SER A 124 -2.11 -51.97 31.04
N LEU A 125 -2.77 -52.29 29.93
CA LEU A 125 -3.30 -53.63 29.65
C LEU A 125 -2.17 -54.66 29.58
N CYS A 126 -1.09 -54.37 28.84
CA CYS A 126 0.07 -55.25 28.74
C CYS A 126 0.74 -55.47 30.09
N GLN A 127 0.88 -54.43 30.92
CA GLN A 127 1.44 -54.57 32.27
C GLN A 127 0.56 -55.45 33.17
N ALA A 128 -0.75 -55.24 33.15
CA ALA A 128 -1.69 -56.06 33.91
C ALA A 128 -1.62 -57.53 33.50
N GLN A 129 -1.63 -57.81 32.19
CA GLN A 129 -1.52 -59.16 31.65
C GLN A 129 -0.17 -59.80 32.00
N SER A 130 0.93 -59.07 31.88
CA SER A 130 2.26 -59.57 32.26
C SER A 130 2.34 -59.89 33.74
N GLY A 131 1.72 -59.08 34.60
CA GLY A 131 1.63 -59.32 36.04
C GLY A 131 0.82 -60.59 36.36
N GLU A 132 -0.29 -60.80 35.66
CA GLU A 132 -1.12 -62.00 35.81
C GLU A 132 -0.37 -63.26 35.40
N VAL A 133 0.32 -63.25 34.25
CA VAL A 133 1.16 -64.37 33.80
C VAL A 133 2.27 -64.66 34.81
N ALA A 134 2.96 -63.63 35.30
CA ALA A 134 4.00 -63.81 36.30
C ALA A 134 3.47 -64.42 37.61
N ARG A 135 2.25 -64.05 38.02
CA ARG A 135 1.57 -64.63 39.19
C ARG A 135 1.26 -66.11 38.96
N LEU A 136 0.63 -66.45 37.85
CA LEU A 136 0.27 -67.84 37.52
C LEU A 136 1.51 -68.74 37.43
N VAL A 137 2.61 -68.26 36.83
CA VAL A 137 3.88 -68.99 36.78
C VAL A 137 4.43 -69.26 38.18
N ARG A 138 4.35 -68.28 39.09
CA ARG A 138 4.80 -68.44 40.47
C ARG A 138 3.94 -69.45 41.24
N GLU A 139 2.62 -69.33 41.15
CA GLU A 139 1.68 -70.28 41.77
C GLU A 139 1.91 -71.71 41.28
N GLN A 140 2.18 -71.89 39.99
CA GLN A 140 2.47 -73.21 39.42
C GLN A 140 3.81 -73.78 39.90
N LEU A 141 4.86 -72.96 39.99
CA LEU A 141 6.14 -73.37 40.56
C LEU A 141 6.01 -73.76 42.04
N ASP A 142 5.27 -72.98 42.83
CA ASP A 142 5.02 -73.27 44.24
C ASP A 142 4.25 -74.60 44.41
N HIS A 143 3.26 -74.87 43.53
CA HIS A 143 2.54 -76.13 43.52
C HIS A 143 3.44 -77.33 43.17
N GLN A 144 4.28 -77.21 42.14
CA GLN A 144 5.26 -78.23 41.77
C GLN A 144 6.27 -78.50 42.89
N MET A 145 6.73 -77.46 43.56
CA MET A 145 7.62 -77.59 44.71
C MET A 145 6.93 -78.33 45.86
N ALA A 146 5.67 -77.99 46.17
CA ALA A 146 4.91 -78.68 47.22
C ALA A 146 4.70 -80.18 46.91
N GLU A 147 4.34 -80.53 45.67
CA GLU A 147 4.25 -81.94 45.23
C GLU A 147 5.58 -82.69 45.38
N LEU A 148 6.70 -82.07 45.00
CA LEU A 148 8.02 -82.66 45.18
C LEU A 148 8.35 -82.88 46.66
N PHE A 149 8.04 -81.92 47.53
CA PHE A 149 8.25 -82.04 48.97
C PHE A 149 7.42 -83.17 49.59
N GLU A 150 6.15 -83.29 49.24
CA GLU A 150 5.29 -84.40 49.69
C GLU A 150 5.85 -85.75 49.25
N ARG A 151 6.31 -85.84 47.99
CA ARG A 151 6.87 -87.07 47.43
C ARG A 151 8.19 -87.47 48.07
N ILE A 152 9.04 -86.51 48.45
CA ILE A 152 10.30 -86.74 49.20
C ILE A 152 10.01 -87.11 50.67
N GLY A 153 9.03 -86.45 51.29
CA GLY A 153 8.59 -86.74 52.66
C GLY A 153 8.02 -88.14 52.81
N ALA A 154 7.21 -88.59 51.83
CA ALA A 154 6.64 -89.93 51.78
C ALA A 154 7.69 -91.03 51.51
N SER A 155 8.86 -90.70 50.95
CA SER A 155 9.95 -91.66 50.73
C SER A 155 10.96 -91.74 51.87
N ARG A 156 10.77 -90.99 52.97
CA ARG A 156 11.66 -91.00 54.14
C ARG A 156 11.27 -92.19 55.05
N PRO A 157 12.17 -93.19 55.28
CA PRO A 157 11.82 -94.35 56.10
C PRO A 157 11.60 -93.93 57.57
N PRO A 158 10.70 -94.60 58.31
CA PRO A 158 10.47 -94.30 59.71
C PRO A 158 11.76 -94.55 60.50
N ALA A 159 12.18 -93.54 61.28
CA ALA A 159 13.32 -93.66 62.17
C ALA A 159 13.02 -94.78 63.19
N SER A 160 13.88 -95.82 63.17
CA SER A 160 13.88 -96.92 64.13
C SER A 160 14.47 -96.51 65.47
#